data_AF-F2NDR8-F1
#
_entry.id   AF-F2NDR8-F1
#
_cell.length_a   1.000
_cell.length_b   1.000
_cell.length_c   1.000
_cell.angle_alpha   90.00
_cell.angle_beta   90.00
_cell.angle_gamma   90.00
#
_symmetry.space_group_name_H-M   'P 1'
#
loop_
_entity.id
_entity.type
_entity.pdbx_description
1 polymer ?
#
loop_
_entity_poly.entity_id
_entity_poly.type
_entity_poly.pdbx_seq_one_letter_code
_entity_poly.pdbx_strand_id
1 'polypeptide(L)'
;MSLPAYFSEVRLGDNISLAEVQAGSRKITDRQLLKDFLEYIHIKKGLLEPYNGEYPLIDGRELLPSFEVNFCEYKFLPSFSMIVLNRPLEYQQEVFQFDLLHSLIEAPADKGPVKPRRLSSRDRLQKDSLEKFLPHLTKELRVDFKARFLQHDLTDLSSYEEVLAFLLHMDRAHVIARDQTGVFRLLGCYASFPSDLDAELKTFGRRIGKFKLKDHASYEKHRTFVYQFLMELYGFPISSERRTSSALFARKLSRLKEQYIIKVLGASDRVITSLNGMEQKRYPVVEKTALVRVHSDRQDIHENLREKGFYVDADRRVVIVKVTYMQHKYGRNNVQEDRALSVIRQELIHPISGERTSLNIIKDTRSFLVTLNDIIRGEYLGGISYRQEGIINSTKNHDDRLKFLYAWLSKNQRRLTAYSREFFEEFKKTLHTYILNPENKQYFQKYPELHREVLSKIAYLQQSHHIQQLEKLALRRPPYDHRLTLVKMLALAIEFIEDNYEEILHYYDDLFDKCLTILMLIGSNPCLKNIAQLTEAPQHHYKRTLWIMLRRLQVLREDLLHDRHRIKKAEEEGTFARLLLRESSSHPTAAQEISGQRIK
;
A
#
# COMPACT_ATOMS: atom_id res chain seq x y z
N MET A 1 -18.25 -12.33 -30.06
CA MET A 1 -18.74 -11.10 -29.40
C MET A 1 -17.79 -9.98 -29.76
N SER A 2 -18.27 -8.87 -30.33
CA SER A 2 -17.44 -7.68 -30.54
C SER A 2 -16.92 -7.20 -29.20
N LEU A 3 -15.62 -6.88 -29.10
CA LEU A 3 -15.07 -6.26 -27.91
C LEU A 3 -15.89 -4.98 -27.60
N PRO A 4 -16.38 -4.79 -26.36
CA PRO A 4 -17.04 -3.55 -25.99
C PRO A 4 -16.14 -2.35 -26.29
N ALA A 5 -16.74 -1.28 -26.82
CA ALA A 5 -16.03 -0.06 -27.20
C ALA A 5 -15.64 0.74 -25.94
N TYR A 6 -14.73 0.18 -25.13
CA TYR A 6 -14.26 0.83 -23.90
C TYR A 6 -13.67 2.20 -24.21
N PHE A 7 -14.06 3.18 -23.39
CA PHE A 7 -13.61 4.56 -23.49
C PHE A 7 -13.93 5.28 -24.81
N SER A 8 -14.95 4.83 -25.56
CA SER A 8 -15.37 5.47 -26.82
C SER A 8 -15.90 6.90 -26.66
N GLU A 9 -16.43 7.23 -25.49
CA GLU A 9 -17.04 8.53 -25.18
C GLU A 9 -16.11 9.43 -24.34
N VAL A 10 -14.88 9.00 -24.08
CA VAL A 10 -13.94 9.73 -23.23
C VAL A 10 -13.54 11.05 -23.87
N ARG A 11 -13.61 12.10 -23.05
CA ARG A 11 -13.08 13.43 -23.35
C ARG A 11 -11.96 13.79 -22.38
N LEU A 12 -10.89 14.33 -22.92
CA LEU A 12 -9.65 14.69 -22.25
C LEU A 12 -9.53 16.22 -22.19
N GLY A 13 -9.03 16.77 -21.07
CA GLY A 13 -8.71 18.20 -20.92
C GLY A 13 -9.82 19.13 -21.41
N ASP A 14 -9.48 20.05 -22.32
CA ASP A 14 -10.37 21.02 -22.97
C ASP A 14 -11.32 20.37 -24.00
N ASN A 15 -12.02 19.29 -23.60
CA ASN A 15 -13.05 18.62 -24.38
C ASN A 15 -12.55 17.88 -25.64
N ILE A 16 -11.26 17.54 -25.71
CA ILE A 16 -10.65 16.78 -26.81
C ILE A 16 -11.04 15.31 -26.64
N SER A 17 -11.68 14.70 -27.63
CA SER A 17 -12.00 13.28 -27.58
C SER A 17 -10.75 12.40 -27.62
N LEU A 18 -10.78 11.26 -26.93
CA LEU A 18 -9.69 10.26 -27.00
C LEU A 18 -9.46 9.81 -28.46
N ALA A 19 -10.53 9.69 -29.23
CA ALA A 19 -10.52 9.33 -30.65
C ALA A 19 -9.78 10.34 -31.53
N GLU A 20 -9.86 11.64 -31.26
CA GLU A 20 -9.12 12.66 -32.02
C GLU A 20 -7.59 12.53 -31.86
N VAL A 21 -7.12 12.12 -30.68
CA VAL A 21 -5.69 11.85 -30.45
C VAL A 21 -5.28 10.55 -31.17
N GLN A 22 -6.09 9.49 -31.06
CA GLN A 22 -5.84 8.21 -31.73
C GLN A 22 -5.85 8.34 -33.26
N ALA A 23 -6.69 9.21 -33.81
CA ALA A 23 -6.71 9.54 -35.24
C ALA A 23 -5.53 10.40 -35.68
N GLY A 24 -4.73 10.94 -34.74
CA GLY A 24 -3.60 11.82 -35.02
C GLY A 24 -4.00 13.28 -35.32
N SER A 25 -5.28 13.62 -35.27
CA SER A 25 -5.82 14.97 -35.50
C SER A 25 -5.39 15.97 -34.42
N ARG A 26 -5.08 15.49 -33.22
CA ARG A 26 -4.58 16.31 -32.11
C ARG A 26 -3.28 15.74 -31.56
N LYS A 27 -2.26 16.60 -31.45
CA LYS A 27 -0.97 16.26 -30.83
C LYS A 27 -0.95 16.66 -29.36
N ILE A 28 -0.31 15.85 -28.52
CA ILE A 28 -0.24 16.09 -27.08
C ILE A 28 1.08 16.82 -26.77
N THR A 29 0.97 18.07 -26.32
CA THR A 29 2.09 18.87 -25.81
C THR A 29 2.00 19.10 -24.30
N ASP A 30 0.79 19.10 -23.75
CA ASP A 30 0.53 19.30 -22.34
C ASP A 30 0.71 18.02 -21.51
N ARG A 31 1.33 18.17 -20.33
CA ARG A 31 1.65 17.07 -19.42
C ARG A 31 0.41 16.47 -18.74
N GLN A 32 -0.62 17.27 -18.49
CA GLN A 32 -1.85 16.81 -17.85
C GLN A 32 -2.70 16.04 -18.86
N LEU A 33 -2.81 16.56 -20.08
CA LEU A 33 -3.44 15.87 -21.21
C LEU A 33 -2.77 14.52 -21.48
N LEU A 34 -1.44 14.46 -21.47
CA LEU A 34 -0.69 13.20 -21.60
C LEU A 34 -1.02 12.21 -20.48
N LYS A 35 -1.06 12.68 -19.22
CA LYS A 35 -1.36 11.82 -18.07
C LYS A 35 -2.73 11.16 -18.23
N ASP A 36 -3.73 11.93 -18.65
CA ASP A 36 -5.11 11.46 -18.83
C ASP A 36 -5.20 10.51 -20.03
N PHE A 37 -4.60 10.86 -21.18
CA PHE A 37 -4.48 9.95 -22.34
C PHE A 37 -3.90 8.58 -21.94
N LEU A 38 -2.75 8.58 -21.26
CA LEU A 38 -2.09 7.35 -20.83
C LEU A 38 -2.89 6.58 -19.78
N GLU A 39 -3.75 7.23 -19.00
CA GLU A 39 -4.62 6.52 -18.06
C GLU A 39 -5.61 5.62 -18.78
N TYR A 40 -6.36 6.16 -19.74
CA TYR A 40 -7.38 5.39 -20.45
C TYR A 40 -6.78 4.30 -21.34
N ILE A 41 -5.70 4.58 -22.07
CA ILE A 41 -5.03 3.58 -22.91
C ILE A 41 -4.48 2.43 -22.07
N HIS A 42 -3.86 2.72 -20.91
CA HIS A 42 -3.31 1.67 -20.05
C HIS A 42 -4.40 0.86 -19.35
N ILE A 43 -5.50 1.48 -18.91
CA ILE A 43 -6.64 0.74 -18.35
C ILE A 43 -7.26 -0.16 -19.42
N LYS A 44 -7.46 0.35 -20.63
CA LYS A 44 -8.03 -0.42 -21.75
C LYS A 44 -7.16 -1.65 -22.08
N LYS A 45 -5.90 -1.43 -22.43
CA LYS A 45 -4.97 -2.50 -22.85
C LYS A 45 -4.51 -3.40 -21.71
N GLY A 46 -4.32 -2.83 -20.51
CA GLY A 46 -3.72 -3.54 -19.39
C GLY A 46 -4.72 -4.25 -18.47
N LEU A 47 -5.98 -3.78 -18.40
CA LEU A 47 -6.97 -4.30 -17.46
C LEU A 47 -8.25 -4.80 -18.14
N LEU A 48 -8.82 -4.03 -19.06
CA LEU A 48 -10.13 -4.33 -19.66
C LEU A 48 -10.08 -5.36 -20.79
N GLU A 49 -9.15 -5.23 -21.73
CA GLU A 49 -9.00 -6.22 -22.82
C GLU A 49 -8.57 -7.61 -22.33
N PRO A 50 -7.68 -7.76 -21.32
CA PRO A 50 -7.37 -9.07 -20.74
C PRO A 50 -8.49 -9.64 -19.85
N TYR A 51 -9.50 -8.85 -19.51
CA TYR A 51 -10.57 -9.29 -18.63
C TYR A 51 -11.45 -10.35 -19.28
N ASN A 52 -11.67 -11.45 -18.57
CA ASN A 52 -12.59 -12.51 -18.93
C ASN A 52 -13.18 -13.14 -17.65
N GLY A 53 -14.04 -14.15 -17.79
CA GLY A 53 -14.68 -14.84 -16.66
C GLY A 53 -13.70 -15.45 -15.65
N GLU A 54 -12.48 -15.81 -16.08
CA GLU A 54 -11.42 -16.40 -15.26
C GLU A 54 -10.43 -15.35 -14.72
N TYR A 55 -10.59 -14.08 -15.09
CA TYR A 55 -9.69 -13.01 -14.65
C TYR A 55 -9.63 -12.99 -13.11
N PRO A 56 -8.42 -13.05 -12.52
CA PRO A 56 -8.22 -13.09 -11.08
C PRO A 56 -8.42 -11.67 -10.51
N LEU A 57 -9.67 -11.33 -10.19
CA LEU A 57 -10.01 -10.04 -9.59
C LEU A 57 -9.28 -9.82 -8.27
N ILE A 58 -8.87 -8.57 -8.02
CA ILE A 58 -8.32 -8.21 -6.71
C ILE A 58 -9.43 -7.87 -5.73
N ASP A 59 -9.22 -8.20 -4.45
CA ASP A 59 -10.05 -7.64 -3.39
C ASP A 59 -9.69 -6.16 -3.20
N GLY A 60 -10.68 -5.29 -3.01
CA GLY A 60 -10.44 -3.85 -2.83
C GLY A 60 -9.46 -3.56 -1.69
N ARG A 61 -9.38 -4.44 -0.69
CA ARG A 61 -8.45 -4.34 0.45
C ARG A 61 -6.98 -4.51 0.05
N GLU A 62 -6.67 -5.12 -1.09
CA GLU A 62 -5.30 -5.20 -1.62
C GLU A 62 -4.78 -3.82 -2.06
N LEU A 63 -5.68 -2.88 -2.34
CA LEU A 63 -5.34 -1.48 -2.62
C LEU A 63 -5.11 -0.67 -1.33
N LEU A 64 -5.28 -1.25 -0.14
CA LEU A 64 -4.96 -0.58 1.11
C LEU A 64 -3.51 -0.85 1.54
N PRO A 65 -2.76 0.18 1.97
CA PRO A 65 -1.46 -0.04 2.58
C PRO A 65 -1.59 -0.76 3.94
N SER A 66 -0.65 -1.63 4.32
CA SER A 66 0.56 -2.07 3.61
C SER A 66 0.24 -3.05 2.47
N PHE A 67 0.92 -2.91 1.33
CA PHE A 67 0.73 -3.82 0.20
C PHE A 67 1.42 -5.16 0.46
N GLU A 68 0.76 -6.25 0.08
CA GLU A 68 1.29 -7.61 0.25
C GLU A 68 2.21 -8.02 -0.89
N VAL A 69 3.13 -8.92 -0.56
CA VAL A 69 3.91 -9.63 -1.55
C VAL A 69 2.99 -10.67 -2.19
N ASN A 70 2.60 -10.45 -3.44
CA ASN A 70 1.91 -11.49 -4.19
C ASN A 70 2.93 -12.42 -4.85
N PHE A 71 2.97 -13.67 -4.39
CA PHE A 71 3.84 -14.72 -4.93
C PHE A 71 3.26 -15.37 -6.19
N CYS A 72 1.96 -15.18 -6.47
CA CYS A 72 1.35 -15.66 -7.71
C CYS A 72 1.67 -14.71 -8.87
N GLU A 73 2.37 -15.22 -9.88
CA GLU A 73 2.51 -14.55 -11.17
C GLU A 73 1.54 -15.14 -12.20
N TYR A 74 0.60 -14.32 -12.66
CA TYR A 74 -0.33 -14.67 -13.73
C TYR A 74 0.35 -14.40 -15.08
N LYS A 75 1.19 -15.35 -15.54
CA LYS A 75 2.01 -15.20 -16.75
C LYS A 75 1.22 -14.86 -18.03
N PHE A 76 -0.07 -15.19 -18.05
CA PHE A 76 -0.97 -14.87 -19.17
C PHE A 76 -1.48 -13.42 -19.16
N LEU A 77 -1.28 -12.69 -18.06
CA LEU A 77 -1.70 -11.29 -17.94
C LEU A 77 -0.59 -10.34 -18.39
N PRO A 78 -0.97 -9.19 -18.98
CA PRO A 78 0.01 -8.22 -19.47
C PRO A 78 0.77 -7.58 -18.32
N SER A 79 1.97 -7.11 -18.65
CA SER A 79 2.80 -6.37 -17.71
C SER A 79 3.66 -5.37 -18.48
N PHE A 80 3.95 -4.21 -17.88
CA PHE A 80 4.84 -3.22 -18.48
C PHE A 80 5.42 -2.28 -17.44
N SER A 81 6.48 -1.58 -17.84
CA SER A 81 6.95 -0.37 -17.20
C SER A 81 7.07 0.74 -18.23
N MET A 82 6.88 1.97 -17.80
CA MET A 82 7.01 3.14 -18.65
C MET A 82 7.59 4.29 -17.85
N ILE A 83 8.40 5.10 -18.51
CA ILE A 83 8.75 6.45 -18.06
C ILE A 83 8.31 7.49 -19.09
N VAL A 84 7.80 8.61 -18.60
CA VAL A 84 7.60 9.86 -19.33
C VAL A 84 8.57 10.89 -18.76
N LEU A 85 9.27 11.63 -19.62
CA LEU A 85 10.08 12.79 -19.26
C LEU A 85 9.51 14.06 -19.92
N ASN A 86 9.30 15.13 -19.16
CA ASN A 86 8.78 16.40 -19.68
C ASN A 86 9.87 17.27 -20.33
N ARG A 87 10.75 16.64 -21.12
CA ARG A 87 11.85 17.29 -21.84
C ARG A 87 12.31 16.40 -23.01
N PRO A 88 13.11 16.94 -23.95
CA PRO A 88 13.85 16.12 -24.91
C PRO A 88 14.79 15.11 -24.23
N LEU A 89 15.05 14.00 -24.94
CA LEU A 89 16.00 12.98 -24.50
C LEU A 89 17.41 13.36 -24.93
N GLU A 90 18.36 13.20 -24.01
CA GLU A 90 19.78 13.40 -24.27
C GLU A 90 20.53 12.08 -24.05
N TYR A 91 20.60 11.26 -25.09
CA TYR A 91 21.02 9.85 -25.01
C TYR A 91 22.28 9.60 -24.17
N GLN A 92 23.30 10.45 -24.31
CA GLN A 92 24.56 10.32 -23.58
C GLN A 92 24.47 10.75 -22.10
N GLN A 93 23.54 11.64 -21.78
CA GLN A 93 23.38 12.20 -20.43
C GLN A 93 22.31 11.46 -19.61
N GLU A 94 21.50 10.60 -20.25
CA GLU A 94 20.49 9.85 -19.54
C GLU A 94 21.12 8.90 -18.52
N VAL A 95 20.54 8.88 -17.32
CA VAL A 95 21.01 8.07 -16.19
C VAL A 95 20.59 6.59 -16.26
N PHE A 96 20.12 6.16 -17.43
CA PHE A 96 19.53 4.85 -17.71
C PHE A 96 19.74 4.49 -19.18
N GLN A 97 19.76 3.19 -19.50
CA GLN A 97 19.99 2.69 -20.86
C GLN A 97 18.67 2.35 -21.54
N PHE A 98 18.58 2.57 -22.85
CA PHE A 98 17.42 2.24 -23.69
C PHE A 98 17.81 2.23 -25.17
N ASP A 99 16.94 1.66 -26.00
CA ASP A 99 17.04 1.73 -27.46
C ASP A 99 16.33 3.02 -27.93
N LEU A 100 17.08 3.97 -28.49
CA LEU A 100 16.58 5.27 -28.92
C LEU A 100 15.69 5.14 -30.17
N LEU A 101 14.51 5.75 -30.18
CA LEU A 101 13.65 5.83 -31.36
C LEU A 101 13.69 7.25 -31.93
N HIS A 102 13.72 7.36 -33.26
CA HIS A 102 13.85 8.64 -33.94
C HIS A 102 12.49 9.11 -34.48
N SER A 103 12.10 10.34 -34.13
CA SER A 103 10.92 10.98 -34.71
C SER A 103 11.09 11.14 -36.22
N LEU A 104 10.11 10.68 -37.00
CA LEU A 104 10.16 10.80 -38.46
C LEU A 104 10.04 12.26 -38.95
N ILE A 105 9.61 13.18 -38.09
CA ILE A 105 9.58 14.63 -38.39
C ILE A 105 10.99 15.22 -38.36
N GLU A 106 11.87 14.67 -37.54
CA GLU A 106 13.26 15.12 -37.39
C GLU A 106 14.20 14.48 -38.43
N ALA A 107 13.64 13.74 -39.40
CA ALA A 107 14.41 13.12 -40.46
C ALA A 107 15.14 14.21 -41.26
N PRO A 108 16.48 14.15 -41.40
CA PRO A 108 17.22 15.14 -42.16
C PRO A 108 16.75 15.11 -43.63
N ALA A 109 16.59 16.29 -44.22
CA ALA A 109 16.22 16.41 -45.63
C ALA A 109 17.26 15.68 -46.50
N ASP A 110 16.79 14.87 -47.45
CA ASP A 110 17.67 14.16 -48.36
C ASP A 110 18.43 15.19 -49.23
N LYS A 111 19.76 15.14 -49.18
CA LYS A 111 20.62 16.00 -50.00
C LYS A 111 20.62 15.48 -51.45
N GLY A 112 19.70 15.99 -52.27
CA GLY A 112 19.58 15.69 -53.70
C GLY A 112 18.54 14.60 -54.04
N PRO A 113 18.26 14.34 -55.33
CA PRO A 113 17.25 13.37 -55.74
C PRO A 113 17.61 11.96 -55.25
N VAL A 114 16.67 11.34 -54.53
CA VAL A 114 16.80 9.96 -54.02
C VAL A 114 16.95 9.02 -55.23
N LYS A 115 18.13 8.42 -55.39
CA LYS A 115 18.37 7.40 -56.43
C LYS A 115 17.40 6.22 -56.19
N PRO A 116 16.84 5.58 -57.23
CA PRO A 116 15.79 4.56 -57.10
C PRO A 116 16.16 3.31 -56.26
N ARG A 117 17.44 3.11 -55.92
CA ARG A 117 17.93 2.03 -55.04
C ARG A 117 18.30 2.48 -53.61
N ARG A 118 18.21 3.78 -53.28
CA ARG A 118 18.51 4.29 -51.92
C ARG A 118 17.19 4.60 -51.21
N LEU A 119 17.04 4.08 -49.99
CA LEU A 119 15.97 4.44 -49.08
C LEU A 119 16.09 5.93 -48.71
N SER A 120 14.95 6.63 -48.58
CA SER A 120 14.94 8.01 -48.08
C SER A 120 15.49 8.05 -46.65
N SER A 121 15.92 9.22 -46.17
CA SER A 121 16.32 9.37 -44.76
C SER A 121 15.19 8.97 -43.80
N ARG A 122 13.93 9.24 -44.16
CA ARG A 122 12.75 8.86 -43.39
C ARG A 122 12.57 7.34 -43.32
N ASP A 123 12.65 6.64 -44.46
CA ASP A 123 12.49 5.17 -44.50
C ASP A 123 13.60 4.46 -43.73
N ARG A 124 14.82 5.01 -43.75
CA ARG A 124 15.94 4.48 -42.96
C ARG A 124 15.68 4.59 -41.46
N LEU A 125 15.20 5.73 -40.98
CA LEU A 125 14.86 5.92 -39.56
C LEU A 125 13.69 5.05 -39.11
N GLN A 126 12.69 4.88 -39.98
CA GLN A 126 11.56 3.99 -39.71
C GLN A 126 12.02 2.54 -39.60
N LYS A 127 12.86 2.08 -40.54
CA LYS A 127 13.42 0.73 -40.52
C LYS A 127 14.30 0.50 -39.29
N ASP A 128 15.15 1.45 -38.94
CA ASP A 128 15.99 1.40 -37.73
C ASP A 128 15.14 1.31 -36.45
N SER A 129 14.08 2.12 -36.35
CA SER A 129 13.12 2.05 -35.23
C SER A 129 12.42 0.70 -35.15
N LEU A 130 12.01 0.12 -36.29
CA LEU A 130 11.45 -1.24 -36.33
C LEU A 130 12.46 -2.27 -35.84
N GLU A 131 13.71 -2.21 -36.32
CA GLU A 131 14.79 -3.15 -35.98
C GLU A 131 15.12 -3.16 -34.48
N LYS A 132 14.84 -2.08 -33.75
CA LYS A 132 14.99 -2.02 -32.29
C LYS A 132 13.93 -2.82 -31.52
N PHE A 133 12.72 -2.98 -32.06
CA PHE A 133 11.67 -3.77 -31.41
C PHE A 133 11.81 -5.27 -31.65
N LEU A 134 12.22 -5.66 -32.86
CA LEU A 134 12.17 -7.06 -33.32
C LEU A 134 12.92 -8.06 -32.42
N PRO A 135 14.13 -7.77 -31.89
CA PRO A 135 14.87 -8.71 -31.05
C PRO A 135 14.08 -9.13 -29.80
N HIS A 136 13.23 -8.22 -29.29
CA HIS A 136 12.52 -8.36 -28.03
C HIS A 136 11.12 -8.99 -28.17
N LEU A 137 10.71 -9.32 -29.41
CA LEU A 137 9.42 -9.96 -29.69
C LEU A 137 9.59 -11.43 -30.08
N THR A 138 8.54 -12.23 -29.91
CA THR A 138 8.49 -13.62 -30.42
C THR A 138 8.41 -13.65 -31.94
N LYS A 139 8.70 -14.81 -32.56
CA LYS A 139 8.69 -14.94 -34.04
C LYS A 139 7.35 -14.55 -34.66
N GLU A 140 6.24 -14.95 -34.04
CA GLU A 140 4.87 -14.64 -34.49
C GLU A 140 4.61 -13.13 -34.41
N LEU A 141 4.88 -12.52 -33.26
CA LEU A 141 4.70 -11.08 -33.05
C LEU A 141 5.60 -10.24 -33.96
N ARG A 142 6.81 -10.71 -34.32
CA ARG A 142 7.68 -10.01 -35.27
C ARG A 142 7.06 -9.89 -36.66
N VAL A 143 6.36 -10.92 -37.13
CA VAL A 143 5.72 -10.90 -38.46
C VAL A 143 4.56 -9.91 -38.45
N ASP A 144 3.70 -10.01 -37.44
CA ASP A 144 2.55 -9.11 -37.28
C ASP A 144 2.99 -7.65 -37.08
N PHE A 145 3.98 -7.41 -36.21
CA PHE A 145 4.53 -6.07 -35.96
C PHE A 145 5.07 -5.42 -37.24
N LYS A 146 5.83 -6.17 -38.05
CA LYS A 146 6.32 -5.66 -39.34
C LYS A 146 5.17 -5.33 -40.29
N ALA A 147 4.19 -6.23 -40.41
CA ALA A 147 3.06 -6.02 -41.32
C ALA A 147 2.29 -4.74 -40.98
N ARG A 148 2.11 -4.44 -39.69
CA ARG A 148 1.38 -3.25 -39.23
C ARG A 148 2.19 -1.96 -39.30
N PHE A 149 3.47 -1.99 -38.93
CA PHE A 149 4.24 -0.75 -38.73
C PHE A 149 5.29 -0.45 -39.80
N LEU A 150 5.32 -1.20 -40.91
CA LEU A 150 6.25 -0.93 -42.01
C LEU A 150 6.06 0.47 -42.61
N GLN A 151 4.82 0.98 -42.65
CA GLN A 151 4.48 2.28 -43.22
C GLN A 151 3.87 3.27 -42.21
N HIS A 152 3.72 2.86 -40.95
CA HIS A 152 3.16 3.71 -39.88
C HIS A 152 4.26 4.22 -38.93
N ASP A 153 4.13 5.48 -38.48
CA ASP A 153 5.07 6.10 -37.54
C ASP A 153 4.88 5.54 -36.13
N LEU A 154 5.82 4.69 -35.69
CA LEU A 154 5.86 4.09 -34.36
C LEU A 154 5.98 5.12 -33.23
N THR A 155 6.57 6.28 -33.50
CA THR A 155 6.88 7.28 -32.47
C THR A 155 5.68 8.16 -32.11
N ASP A 156 4.67 8.19 -32.99
CA ASP A 156 3.49 9.02 -32.82
C ASP A 156 2.53 8.43 -31.77
N LEU A 157 2.00 9.28 -30.90
CA LEU A 157 1.05 8.83 -29.87
C LEU A 157 -0.28 8.37 -30.45
N SER A 158 -0.62 8.74 -31.70
CA SER A 158 -1.77 8.17 -32.40
C SER A 158 -1.66 6.65 -32.57
N SER A 159 -0.45 6.15 -32.80
CA SER A 159 -0.17 4.71 -32.96
C SER A 159 0.17 4.02 -31.64
N TYR A 160 0.27 4.76 -30.54
CA TYR A 160 0.74 4.23 -29.26
C TYR A 160 -0.13 3.09 -28.71
N GLU A 161 -1.45 3.15 -28.88
CA GLU A 161 -2.32 2.06 -28.42
C GLU A 161 -2.02 0.73 -29.10
N GLU A 162 -1.78 0.77 -30.41
CA GLU A 162 -1.45 -0.43 -31.18
C GLU A 162 -0.02 -0.92 -30.86
N VAL A 163 0.94 0.00 -30.75
CA VAL A 163 2.32 -0.33 -30.36
C VAL A 163 2.37 -0.90 -28.95
N LEU A 164 1.53 -0.41 -28.03
CA LEU A 164 1.45 -0.91 -26.66
C LEU A 164 1.14 -2.40 -26.62
N ALA A 165 0.28 -2.92 -27.52
CA ALA A 165 -0.02 -4.35 -27.58
C ALA A 165 1.26 -5.21 -27.72
N PHE A 166 2.29 -4.70 -28.39
CA PHE A 166 3.60 -5.38 -28.53
C PHE A 166 4.53 -5.08 -27.35
N LEU A 167 4.51 -3.85 -26.82
CA LEU A 167 5.30 -3.47 -25.63
C LEU A 167 4.92 -4.29 -24.39
N LEU A 168 3.66 -4.73 -24.27
CA LEU A 168 3.21 -5.62 -23.18
C LEU A 168 3.90 -6.99 -23.17
N HIS A 169 4.54 -7.38 -24.27
CA HIS A 169 5.32 -8.62 -24.40
C HIS A 169 6.83 -8.40 -24.15
N MET A 170 7.25 -7.18 -23.81
CA MET A 170 8.64 -6.87 -23.50
C MET A 170 8.87 -6.81 -21.99
N ASP A 171 10.06 -7.22 -21.55
CA ASP A 171 10.38 -7.27 -20.12
C ASP A 171 10.77 -5.91 -19.52
N ARG A 172 11.23 -4.98 -20.37
CA ARG A 172 11.81 -3.69 -20.01
C ARG A 172 10.88 -2.51 -20.36
N ALA A 173 11.22 -1.34 -19.83
CA ALA A 173 10.35 -0.18 -19.95
C ALA A 173 10.39 0.47 -21.33
N HIS A 174 9.38 1.27 -21.66
CA HIS A 174 9.44 2.20 -22.79
C HIS A 174 9.46 3.66 -22.32
N VAL A 175 9.91 4.54 -23.20
CA VAL A 175 10.22 5.94 -22.90
C VAL A 175 9.39 6.85 -23.78
N ILE A 176 8.56 7.68 -23.14
CA ILE A 176 7.88 8.80 -23.78
C ILE A 176 8.57 10.09 -23.36
N ALA A 177 8.83 10.97 -24.31
CA ALA A 177 9.49 12.24 -24.03
C ALA A 177 9.06 13.29 -25.05
N ARG A 178 9.46 14.54 -24.84
CA ARG A 178 9.20 15.59 -25.83
C ARG A 178 10.19 15.45 -26.99
N ASP A 179 9.71 15.66 -28.21
CA ASP A 179 10.58 15.87 -29.35
C ASP A 179 11.10 17.32 -29.38
N GLN A 180 11.89 17.68 -30.39
CA GLN A 180 12.42 19.04 -30.55
C GLN A 180 11.32 20.09 -30.77
N THR A 181 10.12 19.66 -31.19
CA THR A 181 8.95 20.54 -31.37
C THR A 181 8.12 20.70 -30.09
N GLY A 182 8.50 20.00 -29.01
CA GLY A 182 7.80 20.03 -27.72
C GLY A 182 6.58 19.11 -27.64
N VAL A 183 6.37 18.25 -28.64
CA VAL A 183 5.28 17.26 -28.68
C VAL A 183 5.75 15.97 -28.01
N PHE A 184 4.87 15.34 -27.22
CA PHE A 184 5.19 14.04 -26.63
C PHE A 184 5.14 12.92 -27.68
N ARG A 185 6.18 12.08 -27.69
CA ARG A 185 6.35 10.94 -28.59
C ARG A 185 6.93 9.74 -27.85
N LEU A 186 6.72 8.55 -28.40
CA LEU A 186 7.44 7.34 -28.00
C LEU A 186 8.86 7.40 -28.59
N LEU A 187 9.83 7.75 -27.75
CA LEU A 187 11.22 8.03 -28.16
C LEU A 187 12.23 6.99 -27.64
N GLY A 188 11.77 5.95 -26.95
CA GLY A 188 12.64 4.84 -26.56
C GLY A 188 11.88 3.57 -26.22
N CYS A 189 12.55 2.44 -26.43
CA CYS A 189 12.07 1.13 -26.00
C CYS A 189 13.17 0.38 -25.22
N TYR A 190 12.78 -0.72 -24.58
CA TYR A 190 13.68 -1.63 -23.87
C TYR A 190 14.58 -0.97 -22.80
N ALA A 191 14.04 0.01 -22.09
CA ALA A 191 14.73 0.82 -21.10
C ALA A 191 14.95 0.10 -19.76
N SER A 192 16.16 0.23 -19.22
CA SER A 192 16.58 -0.33 -17.93
C SER A 192 16.63 0.72 -16.84
N PHE A 193 15.69 0.64 -15.90
CA PHE A 193 15.66 1.53 -14.74
C PHE A 193 16.79 1.17 -13.75
N PRO A 194 17.66 2.13 -13.38
CA PRO A 194 18.76 1.87 -12.47
C PRO A 194 18.25 1.54 -11.06
N SER A 195 18.73 0.43 -10.49
CA SER A 195 18.41 -0.01 -9.14
C SER A 195 19.68 -0.21 -8.30
N ASP A 196 20.05 0.79 -7.51
CA ASP A 196 21.08 0.63 -6.47
C ASP A 196 20.40 0.39 -5.11
N LEU A 197 19.84 -0.82 -4.96
CA LEU A 197 18.99 -1.15 -3.82
C LEU A 197 19.76 -1.07 -2.50
N ASP A 198 20.96 -1.67 -2.44
CA ASP A 198 21.73 -1.75 -1.20
C ASP A 198 22.17 -0.37 -0.70
N ALA A 199 22.71 0.49 -1.57
CA ALA A 199 23.12 1.84 -1.17
C ALA A 199 21.91 2.69 -0.77
N GLU A 200 20.78 2.56 -1.49
CA GLU A 200 19.55 3.27 -1.17
C GLU A 200 18.95 2.84 0.16
N LEU A 201 18.90 1.53 0.44
CA LEU A 201 18.43 1.00 1.72
C LEU A 201 19.31 1.48 2.87
N LYS A 202 20.63 1.34 2.73
CA LYS A 202 21.59 1.79 3.76
C LYS A 202 21.46 3.29 4.02
N THR A 203 21.34 4.09 2.97
CA THR A 203 21.20 5.56 3.08
C THR A 203 19.86 5.95 3.70
N PHE A 204 18.77 5.30 3.30
CA PHE A 204 17.45 5.57 3.84
C PHE A 204 17.32 5.11 5.30
N GLY A 205 17.79 3.91 5.63
CA GLY A 205 17.76 3.37 6.99
C GLY A 205 18.58 4.19 7.99
N ARG A 206 19.75 4.72 7.57
CA ARG A 206 20.50 5.71 8.37
C ARG A 206 19.72 7.00 8.57
N ARG A 207 19.09 7.53 7.51
CA ARG A 207 18.30 8.78 7.57
C ARG A 207 17.11 8.68 8.53
N ILE A 208 16.48 7.53 8.65
CA ILE A 208 15.38 7.30 9.59
C ILE A 208 15.83 6.82 10.98
N GLY A 209 17.14 6.69 11.20
CA GLY A 209 17.74 6.30 12.48
C GLY A 209 17.65 4.81 12.82
N LYS A 210 17.24 3.95 11.86
CA LYS A 210 17.15 2.50 12.03
C LYS A 210 18.47 1.78 11.79
N PHE A 211 19.40 2.39 11.04
CA PHE A 211 20.75 1.85 10.83
C PHE A 211 21.82 2.77 11.42
N LYS A 212 22.87 2.17 11.95
CA LYS A 212 24.10 2.85 12.39
C LYS A 212 25.31 2.30 11.63
N LEU A 213 26.38 3.09 11.55
CA LEU A 213 27.64 2.65 10.94
C LEU A 213 28.21 1.46 11.72
N LYS A 214 28.59 0.39 11.00
CA LYS A 214 29.19 -0.84 11.53
C LYS A 214 28.33 -1.61 12.57
N ASP A 215 27.04 -1.31 12.68
CA ASP A 215 26.11 -2.01 13.57
C ASP A 215 25.34 -3.08 12.79
N HIS A 216 25.90 -4.30 12.76
CA HIS A 216 25.34 -5.43 12.03
C HIS A 216 24.02 -5.93 12.62
N ALA A 217 23.91 -5.97 13.96
CA ALA A 217 22.71 -6.43 14.64
C ALA A 217 21.51 -5.52 14.38
N SER A 218 21.72 -4.19 14.42
CA SER A 218 20.69 -3.21 14.07
C SER A 218 20.27 -3.31 12.61
N TYR A 219 21.23 -3.50 11.70
CA TYR A 219 20.93 -3.69 10.28
C TYR A 219 20.10 -4.95 10.04
N GLU A 220 20.51 -6.09 10.58
CA GLU A 220 19.80 -7.36 10.43
C GLU A 220 18.36 -7.27 10.97
N LYS A 221 18.20 -6.70 12.18
CA LYS A 221 16.91 -6.52 12.85
C LYS A 221 15.95 -5.64 12.05
N HIS A 222 16.45 -4.59 11.39
CA HIS A 222 15.60 -3.57 10.78
C HIS A 222 15.55 -3.60 9.25
N ARG A 223 16.37 -4.40 8.55
CA ARG A 223 16.46 -4.37 7.08
C ARG A 223 15.12 -4.55 6.37
N THR A 224 14.32 -5.51 6.82
CA THR A 224 13.04 -5.85 6.20
C THR A 224 12.05 -4.70 6.36
N PHE A 225 11.99 -4.12 7.55
CA PHE A 225 11.19 -2.93 7.82
C PHE A 225 11.60 -1.74 6.94
N VAL A 226 12.89 -1.42 6.89
CA VAL A 226 13.40 -0.28 6.09
C VAL A 226 13.06 -0.46 4.62
N TYR A 227 13.22 -1.68 4.10
CA TYR A 227 12.89 -1.98 2.70
C TYR A 227 11.40 -1.88 2.44
N GLN A 228 10.57 -2.48 3.30
CA GLN A 228 9.12 -2.44 3.14
C GLN A 228 8.60 -1.00 3.21
N PHE A 229 9.06 -0.22 4.17
CA PHE A 229 8.66 1.18 4.31
C PHE A 229 9.09 2.00 3.09
N LEU A 230 10.31 1.80 2.59
CA LEU A 230 10.81 2.48 1.39
C LEU A 230 9.95 2.13 0.16
N MET A 231 9.64 0.86 -0.06
CA MET A 231 8.83 0.43 -1.19
C MET A 231 7.39 0.93 -1.08
N GLU A 232 6.82 0.88 0.11
CA GLU A 232 5.46 1.34 0.38
C GLU A 232 5.33 2.86 0.11
N LEU A 233 6.34 3.69 0.40
CA LEU A 233 6.33 5.14 0.05
C LEU A 233 6.10 5.40 -1.45
N TYR A 234 6.49 4.46 -2.31
CA TYR A 234 6.32 4.52 -3.76
C TYR A 234 5.21 3.58 -4.25
N GLY A 235 4.30 3.14 -3.38
CA GLY A 235 3.14 2.39 -3.81
C GLY A 235 3.42 0.93 -4.17
N PHE A 236 4.56 0.35 -3.81
CA PHE A 236 4.91 -1.01 -4.23
C PHE A 236 5.09 -1.96 -3.05
N PRO A 237 4.70 -3.24 -3.19
CA PRO A 237 5.19 -4.31 -2.33
C PRO A 237 6.61 -4.73 -2.73
N ILE A 238 7.30 -5.48 -1.85
CA ILE A 238 8.57 -6.13 -2.17
C ILE A 238 8.27 -7.42 -2.94
N SER A 239 8.30 -7.42 -4.27
CA SER A 239 7.98 -8.64 -5.03
C SER A 239 8.83 -8.85 -6.29
N SER A 240 8.95 -7.84 -7.15
CA SER A 240 9.61 -7.98 -8.45
C SER A 240 10.59 -6.86 -8.71
N GLU A 241 11.65 -7.18 -9.45
CA GLU A 241 12.69 -6.23 -9.84
C GLU A 241 12.10 -5.03 -10.58
N ARG A 242 11.08 -5.22 -11.42
CA ARG A 242 10.36 -4.15 -12.13
C ARG A 242 9.78 -3.10 -11.17
N ARG A 243 9.19 -3.52 -10.05
CA ARG A 243 8.62 -2.62 -9.04
C ARG A 243 9.72 -1.93 -8.25
N THR A 244 10.73 -2.68 -7.82
CA THR A 244 11.88 -2.15 -7.08
C THR A 244 12.64 -1.11 -7.89
N SER A 245 13.02 -1.44 -9.13
CA SER A 245 13.71 -0.52 -10.04
C SER A 245 12.89 0.74 -10.32
N SER A 246 11.58 0.61 -10.53
CA SER A 246 10.69 1.77 -10.73
C SER A 246 10.63 2.69 -9.51
N ALA A 247 10.55 2.13 -8.30
CA ALA A 247 10.56 2.90 -7.05
C ALA A 247 11.89 3.65 -6.85
N LEU A 248 13.01 2.95 -7.02
CA LEU A 248 14.35 3.51 -6.85
C LEU A 248 14.67 4.54 -7.93
N PHE A 249 14.23 4.30 -9.17
CA PHE A 249 14.43 5.25 -10.25
C PHE A 249 13.59 6.51 -10.06
N ALA A 250 12.31 6.39 -9.68
CA ALA A 250 11.48 7.54 -9.30
C ALA A 250 12.12 8.37 -8.18
N ARG A 251 12.70 7.69 -7.18
CA ARG A 251 13.44 8.34 -6.10
C ARG A 251 14.68 9.10 -6.59
N LYS A 252 15.43 8.53 -7.54
CA LYS A 252 16.59 9.18 -8.18
C LYS A 252 16.14 10.43 -8.95
N LEU A 253 15.11 10.31 -9.80
CA LEU A 253 14.55 11.42 -10.57
C LEU A 253 14.02 12.55 -9.68
N SER A 254 13.33 12.22 -8.58
CA SER A 254 12.87 13.20 -7.59
C SER A 254 14.03 14.01 -6.98
N ARG A 255 15.20 13.38 -6.76
CA ARG A 255 16.39 14.09 -6.25
C ARG A 255 17.02 14.99 -7.30
N LEU A 256 17.01 14.56 -8.56
CA LEU A 256 17.45 15.34 -9.71
C LEU A 256 16.46 16.45 -10.07
N LYS A 257 15.30 16.52 -9.39
CA LYS A 257 14.19 17.46 -9.68
C LYS A 257 13.66 17.31 -11.11
N GLU A 258 13.75 16.12 -11.67
CA GLU A 258 13.20 15.81 -12.99
C GLU A 258 11.67 15.81 -12.94
N GLN A 259 11.04 16.22 -14.04
CA GLN A 259 9.59 16.14 -14.22
C GLN A 259 9.24 14.86 -14.97
N TYR A 260 8.62 13.91 -14.26
CA TYR A 260 8.40 12.57 -14.79
C TYR A 260 7.04 11.96 -14.41
N ILE A 261 6.62 10.98 -15.21
CA ILE A 261 5.58 10.02 -14.83
C ILE A 261 6.17 8.62 -15.03
N ILE A 262 6.11 7.77 -14.00
CA ILE A 262 6.40 6.34 -14.14
C ILE A 262 5.10 5.57 -13.99
N LYS A 263 4.81 4.64 -14.89
CA LYS A 263 3.69 3.70 -14.74
C LYS A 263 4.18 2.27 -14.83
N VAL A 264 3.63 1.42 -13.97
CA VAL A 264 4.00 0.01 -13.86
C VAL A 264 2.74 -0.82 -13.74
N LEU A 265 2.61 -1.83 -14.61
CA LEU A 265 1.63 -2.90 -14.48
C LEU A 265 2.37 -4.20 -14.17
N GLY A 266 2.07 -4.82 -13.04
CA GLY A 266 2.60 -6.13 -12.69
C GLY A 266 1.59 -7.24 -12.95
N ALA A 267 2.05 -8.33 -13.57
CA ALA A 267 1.21 -9.52 -13.76
C ALA A 267 0.72 -10.11 -12.42
N SER A 268 1.48 -9.95 -11.32
CA SER A 268 1.10 -10.50 -10.02
C SER A 268 0.10 -9.66 -9.23
N ASP A 269 0.16 -8.32 -9.28
CA ASP A 269 -0.80 -7.49 -8.54
C ASP A 269 -2.00 -7.10 -9.40
N ARG A 270 -1.86 -7.08 -10.73
CA ARG A 270 -2.92 -6.67 -11.68
C ARG A 270 -3.36 -5.22 -11.45
N VAL A 271 -2.43 -4.42 -10.96
CA VAL A 271 -2.63 -3.02 -10.63
C VAL A 271 -1.70 -2.17 -11.47
N ILE A 272 -2.26 -1.14 -12.10
CA ILE A 272 -1.46 -0.07 -12.70
C ILE A 272 -1.08 0.89 -11.58
N THR A 273 0.20 0.90 -11.21
CA THR A 273 0.76 1.86 -10.24
C THR A 273 1.39 3.02 -11.00
N SER A 274 0.93 4.24 -10.73
CA SER A 274 1.43 5.47 -11.34
C SER A 274 2.15 6.33 -10.31
N LEU A 275 3.37 6.75 -10.62
CA LEU A 275 4.18 7.68 -9.85
C LEU A 275 4.30 8.98 -10.64
N ASN A 276 3.67 10.04 -10.16
CA ASN A 276 3.68 11.34 -10.81
C ASN A 276 4.59 12.32 -10.06
N GLY A 277 5.77 12.60 -10.63
CA GLY A 277 6.76 13.55 -10.13
C GLY A 277 6.64 14.96 -10.73
N MET A 278 5.61 15.24 -11.52
CA MET A 278 5.52 16.50 -12.30
C MET A 278 5.42 17.77 -11.44
N GLU A 279 4.92 17.66 -10.21
CA GLU A 279 4.80 18.77 -9.26
C GLU A 279 6.06 18.96 -8.37
N GLN A 280 7.13 18.18 -8.60
CA GLN A 280 8.41 18.25 -7.87
C GLN A 280 8.28 18.28 -6.33
N LYS A 281 7.25 17.62 -5.80
CA LYS A 281 7.08 17.41 -4.36
C LYS A 281 8.17 16.48 -3.83
N ARG A 282 8.33 16.44 -2.51
CA ARG A 282 9.29 15.55 -1.82
C ARG A 282 9.16 14.08 -2.24
N TYR A 283 7.93 13.63 -2.48
CA TYR A 283 7.60 12.31 -3.01
C TYR A 283 6.67 12.48 -4.22
N PRO A 284 6.75 11.61 -5.23
CA PRO A 284 5.80 11.62 -6.34
C PRO A 284 4.40 11.29 -5.82
N VAL A 285 3.35 11.81 -6.48
CA VAL A 285 1.98 11.38 -6.19
C VAL A 285 1.83 9.92 -6.62
N VAL A 286 1.35 9.07 -5.72
CA VAL A 286 1.09 7.66 -5.99
C VAL A 286 -0.39 7.47 -6.28
N GLU A 287 -0.69 6.86 -7.41
CA GLU A 287 -2.03 6.45 -7.82
C GLU A 287 -2.02 4.95 -8.17
N LYS A 288 -3.06 4.20 -7.80
CA LYS A 288 -3.23 2.80 -8.20
C LYS A 288 -4.59 2.62 -8.87
N THR A 289 -4.61 1.91 -9.99
CA THR A 289 -5.84 1.60 -10.73
C THR A 289 -5.95 0.11 -10.98
N ALA A 290 -7.13 -0.47 -10.73
CA ALA A 290 -7.38 -1.91 -10.86
C ALA A 290 -8.86 -2.23 -11.08
N LEU A 291 -9.13 -3.50 -11.45
CA LEU A 291 -10.49 -4.06 -11.48
C LEU A 291 -10.81 -4.68 -10.13
N VAL A 292 -11.87 -4.20 -9.49
CA VAL A 292 -12.27 -4.61 -8.14
C VAL A 292 -13.68 -5.16 -8.15
N ARG A 293 -13.91 -6.23 -7.40
CA ARG A 293 -15.24 -6.75 -7.12
C ARG A 293 -15.93 -5.95 -6.02
N VAL A 294 -17.13 -5.45 -6.27
CA VAL A 294 -17.97 -4.81 -5.24
C VAL A 294 -18.63 -5.88 -4.37
N HIS A 295 -18.46 -5.78 -3.05
CA HIS A 295 -19.10 -6.67 -2.07
C HIS A 295 -20.62 -6.53 -2.07
N SER A 296 -21.33 -7.63 -1.81
CA SER A 296 -22.79 -7.79 -1.82
C SER A 296 -23.58 -6.97 -0.82
N ASP A 297 -22.93 -6.41 0.19
CA ASP A 297 -23.57 -6.11 1.46
C ASP A 297 -24.30 -4.76 1.46
N ARG A 298 -24.34 -4.07 0.31
CA ARG A 298 -24.91 -2.73 0.12
C ARG A 298 -25.72 -2.64 -1.17
N GLN A 299 -26.99 -3.07 -1.11
CA GLN A 299 -27.91 -3.06 -2.25
C GLN A 299 -28.10 -1.66 -2.85
N ASP A 300 -28.15 -0.63 -2.01
CA ASP A 300 -28.25 0.79 -2.38
C ASP A 300 -27.09 1.24 -3.29
N ILE A 301 -25.86 0.84 -2.96
CA ILE A 301 -24.69 1.11 -3.80
C ILE A 301 -24.80 0.33 -5.11
N HIS A 302 -25.24 -0.92 -5.06
CA HIS A 302 -25.34 -1.74 -6.25
C HIS A 302 -26.33 -1.22 -7.28
N GLU A 303 -27.52 -0.79 -6.82
CA GLU A 303 -28.56 -0.21 -7.67
C GLU A 303 -28.04 1.05 -8.35
N ASN A 304 -27.44 1.97 -7.58
CA ASN A 304 -26.86 3.21 -8.09
C ASN A 304 -25.74 2.96 -9.12
N LEU A 305 -24.84 1.99 -8.86
CA LEU A 305 -23.78 1.64 -9.80
C LEU A 305 -24.31 0.99 -11.09
N ARG A 306 -25.39 0.22 -10.98
CA ARG A 306 -26.04 -0.45 -12.12
C ARG A 306 -26.78 0.55 -12.99
N GLU A 307 -27.60 1.40 -12.38
CA GLU A 307 -28.36 2.45 -13.08
C GLU A 307 -27.44 3.41 -13.83
N LYS A 308 -26.29 3.75 -13.24
CA LYS A 308 -25.31 4.65 -13.84
C LYS A 308 -24.25 3.95 -14.71
N GLY A 309 -24.36 2.66 -14.97
CA GLY A 309 -23.48 1.95 -15.92
C GLY A 309 -22.02 1.78 -15.48
N PHE A 310 -21.69 1.88 -14.19
CA PHE A 310 -20.30 1.79 -13.72
C PHE A 310 -19.70 0.37 -13.73
N TYR A 311 -20.52 -0.66 -13.95
CA TYR A 311 -20.03 -2.03 -14.02
C TYR A 311 -19.35 -2.33 -15.37
N VAL A 312 -18.14 -2.88 -15.29
CA VAL A 312 -17.47 -3.56 -16.41
C VAL A 312 -18.15 -4.90 -16.67
N ASP A 313 -18.49 -5.61 -15.59
CA ASP A 313 -19.25 -6.86 -15.59
C ASP A 313 -20.25 -6.79 -14.43
N ALA A 314 -21.54 -6.75 -14.74
CA ALA A 314 -22.61 -6.61 -13.75
C ALA A 314 -22.83 -7.90 -12.94
N ASP A 315 -22.62 -9.07 -13.55
CA ASP A 315 -22.84 -10.37 -12.91
C ASP A 315 -21.77 -10.65 -11.88
N ARG A 316 -20.50 -10.38 -12.24
CA ARG A 316 -19.35 -10.48 -11.32
C ARG A 316 -19.13 -9.22 -10.48
N ARG A 317 -19.94 -8.16 -10.70
CA ARG A 317 -19.92 -6.87 -9.98
C ARG A 317 -18.56 -6.19 -10.02
N VAL A 318 -17.98 -6.13 -11.21
CA VAL A 318 -16.64 -5.61 -11.43
C VAL A 318 -16.70 -4.14 -11.82
N VAL A 319 -15.91 -3.32 -11.14
CA VAL A 319 -15.77 -1.89 -11.41
C VAL A 319 -14.29 -1.50 -11.56
N ILE A 320 -14.03 -0.40 -12.27
CA ILE A 320 -12.69 0.19 -12.36
C ILE A 320 -12.51 1.13 -11.18
N VAL A 321 -11.52 0.86 -10.33
CA VAL A 321 -11.23 1.69 -9.15
C VAL A 321 -9.87 2.35 -9.29
N LYS A 322 -9.84 3.65 -9.04
CA LYS A 322 -8.61 4.43 -8.87
C LYS A 322 -8.48 4.91 -7.44
N VAL A 323 -7.30 4.75 -6.87
CA VAL A 323 -6.97 5.16 -5.49
C VAL A 323 -5.78 6.09 -5.51
N THR A 324 -5.90 7.23 -4.84
CA THR A 324 -4.80 8.21 -4.67
C THR A 324 -4.32 8.20 -3.22
N TYR A 325 -2.99 8.21 -3.04
CA TYR A 325 -2.37 8.06 -1.73
C TYR A 325 -1.61 9.31 -1.27
N MET A 326 -1.49 9.44 0.05
CA MET A 326 -0.62 10.39 0.76
C MET A 326 0.58 9.67 1.34
N GLN A 327 1.78 10.16 1.08
CA GLN A 327 3.00 9.74 1.76
C GLN A 327 3.16 10.40 3.12
N HIS A 328 3.59 9.59 4.08
CA HIS A 328 3.93 10.03 5.42
C HIS A 328 5.44 9.94 5.66
N LYS A 329 6.00 10.93 6.35
CA LYS A 329 7.37 10.83 6.85
C LYS A 329 7.39 9.81 7.98
N TYR A 330 8.43 8.98 8.01
CA TYR A 330 8.70 8.14 9.18
C TYR A 330 8.78 8.99 10.46
N GLY A 331 8.05 8.56 11.50
CA GLY A 331 8.06 9.15 12.82
C GLY A 331 8.30 8.08 13.87
N ARG A 332 9.40 8.19 14.61
CA ARG A 332 9.82 7.22 15.63
C ARG A 332 8.80 7.04 16.77
N ASN A 333 7.98 8.06 17.03
CA ASN A 333 7.01 8.06 18.12
C ASN A 333 5.60 7.65 17.66
N ASN A 334 5.42 7.37 16.36
CA ASN A 334 4.16 6.90 15.83
C ASN A 334 4.01 5.42 16.20
N VAL A 335 2.92 5.02 16.85
CA VAL A 335 2.71 3.60 17.20
C VAL A 335 2.64 2.75 15.93
N GLN A 336 2.07 3.34 14.87
CA GLN A 336 2.10 2.86 13.49
C GLN A 336 3.36 3.35 12.75
N GLU A 337 4.56 3.13 13.34
CA GLU A 337 5.87 3.43 12.73
C GLU A 337 5.98 3.00 11.25
N ASP A 338 5.14 2.06 10.83
CA ASP A 338 5.15 1.41 9.53
C ASP A 338 4.30 2.10 8.46
N ARG A 339 3.47 3.10 8.79
CA ARG A 339 2.54 3.66 7.78
C ARG A 339 3.25 4.64 6.85
N ALA A 340 3.70 4.15 5.70
CA ALA A 340 4.27 4.98 4.65
C ALA A 340 3.17 5.69 3.83
N LEU A 341 2.01 5.06 3.65
CA LEU A 341 0.90 5.60 2.84
C LEU A 341 -0.46 5.65 3.54
N SER A 342 -1.32 6.56 3.07
CA SER A 342 -2.74 6.62 3.39
C SER A 342 -3.58 6.88 2.17
N VAL A 343 -4.74 6.25 2.05
CA VAL A 343 -5.71 6.60 1.01
C VAL A 343 -6.34 7.96 1.30
N ILE A 344 -6.19 8.90 0.37
CA ILE A 344 -6.81 10.24 0.40
C ILE A 344 -8.13 10.23 -0.38
N ARG A 345 -8.10 9.64 -1.58
CA ARG A 345 -9.20 9.71 -2.54
C ARG A 345 -9.39 8.34 -3.19
N GLN A 346 -10.65 8.00 -3.39
CA GLN A 346 -11.07 6.84 -4.16
C GLN A 346 -12.07 7.30 -5.21
N GLU A 347 -11.90 6.82 -6.44
CA GLU A 347 -12.75 7.14 -7.57
C GLU A 347 -13.12 5.85 -8.32
N LEU A 348 -14.36 5.77 -8.77
CA LEU A 348 -14.80 4.80 -9.76
C LEU A 348 -14.74 5.45 -11.13
N ILE A 349 -14.26 4.71 -12.13
CA ILE A 349 -14.17 5.18 -13.51
C ILE A 349 -15.21 4.44 -14.34
N HIS A 350 -16.06 5.18 -15.04
CA HIS A 350 -17.06 4.62 -15.93
C HIS A 350 -16.39 3.97 -17.16
N PRO A 351 -16.75 2.73 -17.54
CA PRO A 351 -16.02 1.98 -18.58
C PRO A 351 -16.18 2.52 -20.01
N ILE A 352 -17.19 3.34 -20.28
CA ILE A 352 -17.47 3.92 -21.62
C ILE A 352 -17.14 5.42 -21.67
N SER A 353 -17.82 6.25 -20.86
CA SER A 353 -17.56 7.70 -20.78
C SER A 353 -16.27 8.12 -20.05
N GLY A 354 -15.70 7.25 -19.20
CA GLY A 354 -14.56 7.60 -18.35
C GLY A 354 -14.88 8.59 -17.22
N GLU A 355 -16.16 8.92 -17.01
CA GLU A 355 -16.62 9.76 -15.90
C GLU A 355 -16.21 9.18 -14.54
N ARG A 356 -15.95 10.07 -13.59
CA ARG A 356 -15.45 9.70 -12.25
C ARG A 356 -16.48 9.96 -11.17
N THR A 357 -16.71 8.98 -10.31
CA THR A 357 -17.55 9.12 -9.11
C THR A 357 -16.75 8.81 -7.85
N SER A 358 -16.87 9.67 -6.84
CA SER A 358 -16.23 9.43 -5.54
C SER A 358 -17.11 8.53 -4.69
N LEU A 359 -16.78 7.23 -4.65
CA LEU A 359 -17.46 6.25 -3.82
C LEU A 359 -16.44 5.38 -3.07
N ASN A 360 -16.60 5.23 -1.76
CA ASN A 360 -15.71 4.43 -0.94
C ASN A 360 -16.24 2.99 -0.86
N ILE A 361 -15.61 2.09 -1.62
CA ILE A 361 -15.93 0.64 -1.61
C ILE A 361 -14.84 -0.20 -0.93
N ILE A 362 -13.70 0.42 -0.59
CA ILE A 362 -12.52 -0.28 -0.09
C ILE A 362 -12.47 -0.32 1.45
N LYS A 363 -12.92 0.76 2.13
CA LYS A 363 -12.88 0.86 3.60
C LYS A 363 -14.27 0.59 4.19
N ASP A 364 -14.70 -0.67 4.19
CA ASP A 364 -15.90 -1.08 4.90
C ASP A 364 -15.54 -1.88 6.17
N THR A 365 -15.90 -1.33 7.34
CA THR A 365 -15.71 -2.00 8.63
C THR A 365 -16.68 -3.17 8.83
N ARG A 366 -17.87 -3.13 8.21
CA ARG A 366 -18.86 -4.20 8.34
C ARG A 366 -18.41 -5.46 7.62
N SER A 367 -17.92 -5.31 6.39
CA SER A 367 -17.35 -6.44 5.64
C SER A 367 -16.14 -7.07 6.35
N PHE A 368 -15.45 -6.30 7.19
CA PHE A 368 -14.30 -6.76 7.95
C PHE A 368 -14.67 -7.80 9.01
N LEU A 369 -15.72 -7.56 9.81
CA LEU A 369 -16.21 -8.51 10.81
C LEU A 369 -16.89 -9.72 10.16
N VAL A 370 -17.62 -9.51 9.06
CA VAL A 370 -18.20 -10.62 8.27
C VAL A 370 -17.08 -11.54 7.76
N THR A 371 -16.03 -10.98 7.15
CA THR A 371 -14.88 -11.77 6.69
C THR A 371 -14.22 -12.53 7.83
N LEU A 372 -14.06 -11.92 9.00
CA LEU A 372 -13.50 -12.60 10.16
C LEU A 372 -14.36 -13.77 10.62
N ASN A 373 -15.69 -13.59 10.67
CA ASN A 373 -16.62 -14.66 10.99
C ASN A 373 -16.52 -15.81 9.99
N ASP A 374 -16.46 -15.53 8.69
CA ASP A 374 -16.33 -16.54 7.64
C ASP A 374 -15.01 -17.31 7.80
N ILE A 375 -13.90 -16.63 8.11
CA ILE A 375 -12.59 -17.26 8.35
C ILE A 375 -12.69 -18.20 9.56
N ILE A 376 -13.27 -17.72 10.65
CA ILE A 376 -13.41 -18.47 11.91
C ILE A 376 -14.30 -19.71 11.73
N ARG A 377 -15.39 -19.59 10.96
CA ARG A 377 -16.28 -20.71 10.64
C ARG A 377 -15.68 -21.69 9.64
N GLY A 378 -14.67 -21.26 8.88
CA GLY A 378 -14.03 -22.06 7.84
C GLY A 378 -14.73 -21.95 6.48
N GLU A 379 -15.61 -20.97 6.31
CA GLU A 379 -16.44 -20.72 5.14
C GLU A 379 -15.78 -19.73 4.16
N TYR A 380 -14.68 -19.08 4.56
CA TYR A 380 -14.01 -18.08 3.75
C TYR A 380 -13.35 -18.69 2.50
N LEU A 381 -13.72 -18.15 1.33
CA LEU A 381 -13.17 -18.51 0.04
C LEU A 381 -12.23 -17.39 -0.44
N GLY A 382 -10.96 -17.47 -0.04
CA GLY A 382 -9.93 -16.53 -0.47
C GLY A 382 -8.52 -17.03 -0.19
N GLY A 383 -7.54 -16.36 -0.79
CA GLY A 383 -6.12 -16.69 -0.67
C GLY A 383 -5.38 -15.68 0.20
N ILE A 384 -4.43 -16.15 1.02
CA ILE A 384 -3.47 -15.27 1.71
C ILE A 384 -2.09 -15.89 1.77
N SER A 385 -1.05 -15.08 1.62
CA SER A 385 0.33 -15.54 1.78
C SER A 385 0.66 -15.75 3.26
N TYR A 386 1.17 -16.93 3.61
CA TYR A 386 1.66 -17.23 4.95
C TYR A 386 3.16 -17.54 4.90
N ARG A 387 3.97 -16.61 5.43
CA ARG A 387 5.43 -16.74 5.54
C ARG A 387 6.07 -17.17 4.20
N GLN A 388 6.96 -18.17 4.23
CA GLN A 388 7.59 -18.80 3.07
C GLN A 388 6.87 -20.10 2.65
N GLU A 389 5.81 -20.51 3.34
CA GLU A 389 5.08 -21.76 3.07
C GLU A 389 4.16 -21.66 1.85
N GLY A 390 3.89 -20.44 1.36
CA GLY A 390 3.12 -20.19 0.15
C GLY A 390 1.78 -19.52 0.42
N ILE A 391 0.80 -19.79 -0.45
CA ILE A 391 -0.54 -19.20 -0.40
C ILE A 391 -1.52 -20.23 0.15
N ILE A 392 -2.25 -19.83 1.19
CA ILE A 392 -3.31 -20.62 1.81
C ILE A 392 -4.63 -20.21 1.18
N ASN A 393 -5.30 -21.16 0.54
CA ASN A 393 -6.54 -20.93 -0.23
C ASN A 393 -7.80 -21.52 0.46
N SER A 394 -7.65 -22.04 1.68
CA SER A 394 -8.70 -22.75 2.40
C SER A 394 -8.67 -22.43 3.88
N THR A 395 -9.84 -22.32 4.49
CA THR A 395 -10.02 -22.19 5.95
C THR A 395 -10.72 -23.40 6.57
N LYS A 396 -10.88 -24.49 5.80
CA LYS A 396 -11.66 -25.68 6.22
C LYS A 396 -11.02 -26.38 7.43
N ASN A 397 -9.73 -26.70 7.34
CA ASN A 397 -8.99 -27.38 8.41
C ASN A 397 -8.50 -26.40 9.47
N HIS A 398 -8.38 -26.84 10.72
CA HIS A 398 -7.91 -25.98 11.82
C HIS A 398 -6.47 -25.47 11.64
N ASP A 399 -5.56 -26.27 11.05
CA ASP A 399 -4.19 -25.83 10.75
C ASP A 399 -4.18 -24.66 9.76
N ASP A 400 -4.78 -24.86 8.58
CA ASP A 400 -4.91 -23.84 7.55
C ASP A 400 -5.64 -22.59 8.09
N ARG A 401 -6.68 -22.80 8.90
CA ARG A 401 -7.44 -21.70 9.52
C ARG A 401 -6.60 -20.87 10.48
N LEU A 402 -5.75 -21.48 11.31
CA LEU A 402 -4.85 -20.77 12.23
C LEU A 402 -3.79 -19.98 11.46
N LYS A 403 -3.16 -20.59 10.44
CA LYS A 403 -2.18 -19.91 9.58
C LYS A 403 -2.82 -18.75 8.80
N PHE A 404 -4.01 -18.96 8.24
CA PHE A 404 -4.80 -17.94 7.56
C PHE A 404 -5.12 -16.78 8.51
N LEU A 405 -5.60 -17.11 9.72
CA LEU A 405 -5.96 -16.12 10.73
C LEU A 405 -4.74 -15.29 11.14
N TYR A 406 -3.59 -15.93 11.41
CA TYR A 406 -2.35 -15.19 11.71
C TYR A 406 -1.95 -14.25 10.58
N ALA A 407 -1.93 -14.73 9.33
CA ALA A 407 -1.57 -13.93 8.17
C ALA A 407 -2.53 -12.73 8.02
N TRP A 408 -3.83 -12.98 8.18
CA TRP A 408 -4.86 -11.97 8.04
C TRP A 408 -4.78 -10.93 9.17
N LEU A 409 -4.57 -11.35 10.42
CA LEU A 409 -4.35 -10.44 11.55
C LEU A 409 -3.11 -9.57 11.34
N SER A 410 -2.04 -10.16 10.81
CA SER A 410 -0.80 -9.45 10.50
C SER A 410 -0.98 -8.42 9.37
N LYS A 411 -1.66 -8.78 8.29
CA LYS A 411 -2.04 -7.87 7.20
C LYS A 411 -2.85 -6.69 7.72
N ASN A 412 -3.82 -6.97 8.58
CA ASN A 412 -4.80 -6.00 9.01
C ASN A 412 -4.44 -5.24 10.30
N GLN A 413 -3.29 -5.54 10.89
CA GLN A 413 -2.81 -4.96 12.15
C GLN A 413 -3.02 -3.45 12.24
N ARG A 414 -2.57 -2.70 11.22
CA ARG A 414 -2.64 -1.22 11.21
C ARG A 414 -4.07 -0.68 11.23
N ARG A 415 -5.01 -1.41 10.62
CA ARG A 415 -6.43 -1.02 10.55
C ARG A 415 -7.11 -1.33 11.87
N LEU A 416 -6.90 -2.55 12.36
CA LEU A 416 -7.41 -3.03 13.62
C LEU A 416 -7.03 -2.10 14.78
N THR A 417 -5.76 -1.69 14.86
CA THR A 417 -5.31 -0.79 15.92
C THR A 417 -5.84 0.63 15.77
N ALA A 418 -6.18 1.08 14.56
CA ALA A 418 -6.67 2.43 14.29
C ALA A 418 -8.17 2.62 14.57
N TYR A 419 -8.96 1.54 14.52
CA TYR A 419 -10.43 1.58 14.69
C TYR A 419 -10.85 2.06 16.09
N SER A 420 -12.16 2.25 16.27
CA SER A 420 -12.72 2.69 17.54
C SER A 420 -12.63 1.58 18.59
N ARG A 421 -12.77 1.96 19.87
CA ARG A 421 -12.73 1.01 20.98
C ARG A 421 -13.86 -0.01 20.87
N GLU A 422 -15.06 0.44 20.51
CA GLU A 422 -16.25 -0.40 20.36
C GLU A 422 -16.05 -1.48 19.30
N PHE A 423 -15.49 -1.09 18.15
CA PHE A 423 -15.18 -2.05 17.08
C PHE A 423 -14.12 -3.06 17.52
N PHE A 424 -13.08 -2.61 18.23
CA PHE A 424 -12.01 -3.49 18.68
C PHE A 424 -12.50 -4.53 19.69
N GLU A 425 -13.42 -4.15 20.58
CA GLU A 425 -14.08 -5.07 21.52
C GLU A 425 -14.95 -6.12 20.81
N GLU A 426 -15.75 -5.71 19.82
CA GLU A 426 -16.55 -6.63 19.02
C GLU A 426 -15.65 -7.63 18.26
N PHE A 427 -14.58 -7.12 17.67
CA PHE A 427 -13.55 -7.92 17.02
C PHE A 427 -12.89 -8.94 17.97
N LYS A 428 -12.53 -8.53 19.19
CA LYS A 428 -11.95 -9.41 20.22
C LYS A 428 -12.94 -10.51 20.61
N LYS A 429 -14.22 -10.15 20.84
CA LYS A 429 -15.29 -11.12 21.13
C LYS A 429 -15.44 -12.15 20.02
N THR A 430 -15.48 -11.71 18.75
CA THR A 430 -15.57 -12.62 17.61
C THR A 430 -14.40 -13.61 17.57
N LEU A 431 -13.15 -13.16 17.76
CA LEU A 431 -11.99 -14.05 17.80
C LEU A 431 -12.05 -15.08 18.93
N HIS A 432 -12.52 -14.65 20.11
CA HIS A 432 -12.58 -15.49 21.30
C HIS A 432 -13.54 -16.67 21.12
N THR A 433 -14.60 -16.52 20.31
CA THR A 433 -15.57 -17.60 20.02
C THR A 433 -14.92 -18.84 19.37
N TYR A 434 -13.73 -18.68 18.80
CA TYR A 434 -12.97 -19.76 18.18
C TYR A 434 -11.72 -20.14 18.96
N ILE A 435 -10.86 -19.16 19.25
CA ILE A 435 -9.53 -19.37 19.80
C ILE A 435 -9.57 -19.85 21.25
N LEU A 436 -10.59 -19.44 22.00
CA LEU A 436 -10.78 -19.80 23.41
C LEU A 436 -11.92 -20.82 23.62
N ASN A 437 -12.50 -21.34 22.54
CA ASN A 437 -13.58 -22.32 22.65
C ASN A 437 -13.06 -23.65 23.22
N PRO A 438 -13.64 -24.16 24.33
CA PRO A 438 -13.26 -25.44 24.93
C PRO A 438 -13.33 -26.63 23.95
N GLU A 439 -14.30 -26.64 23.02
CA GLU A 439 -14.48 -27.70 22.03
C GLU A 439 -13.31 -27.78 21.05
N ASN A 440 -12.68 -26.64 20.75
CA ASN A 440 -11.54 -26.57 19.84
C ASN A 440 -10.21 -26.98 20.48
N LYS A 441 -10.17 -27.15 21.82
CA LYS A 441 -8.94 -27.39 22.59
C LYS A 441 -8.19 -28.64 22.12
N GLN A 442 -8.91 -29.71 21.77
CA GLN A 442 -8.31 -30.95 21.26
C GLN A 442 -7.57 -30.75 19.92
N TYR A 443 -8.05 -29.83 19.08
CA TYR A 443 -7.40 -29.50 17.81
C TYR A 443 -6.18 -28.60 18.03
N PHE A 444 -6.27 -27.62 18.95
CA PHE A 444 -5.15 -26.73 19.27
C PHE A 444 -4.00 -27.46 19.95
N GLN A 445 -4.26 -28.52 20.71
CA GLN A 445 -3.23 -29.40 21.25
C GLN A 445 -2.38 -30.08 20.16
N LYS A 446 -2.94 -30.30 18.96
CA LYS A 446 -2.18 -30.85 17.82
C LYS A 446 -1.26 -29.82 17.17
N TYR A 447 -1.57 -28.52 17.32
CA TYR A 447 -0.83 -27.41 16.72
C TYR A 447 -0.51 -26.31 17.76
N PRO A 448 0.21 -26.63 18.85
CA PRO A 448 0.38 -25.72 19.99
C PRO A 448 1.16 -24.46 19.61
N GLU A 449 2.16 -24.56 18.73
CA GLU A 449 2.95 -23.43 18.28
C GLU A 449 2.13 -22.43 17.44
N LEU A 450 1.28 -22.92 16.53
CA LEU A 450 0.41 -22.05 15.72
C LEU A 450 -0.66 -21.38 16.57
N HIS A 451 -1.25 -22.10 17.53
CA HIS A 451 -2.20 -21.52 18.47
C HIS A 451 -1.55 -20.42 19.33
N ARG A 452 -0.35 -20.68 19.87
CA ARG A 452 0.44 -19.69 20.62
C ARG A 452 0.81 -18.48 19.76
N GLU A 453 1.14 -18.70 18.49
CA GLU A 453 1.47 -17.63 17.56
C GLU A 453 0.27 -16.71 17.29
N VAL A 454 -0.92 -17.27 17.05
CA VAL A 454 -2.15 -16.50 16.88
C VAL A 454 -2.48 -15.72 18.16
N LEU A 455 -2.40 -16.35 19.34
CA LEU A 455 -2.63 -15.69 20.63
C LEU A 455 -1.66 -14.53 20.87
N SER A 456 -0.36 -14.75 20.63
CA SER A 456 0.68 -13.73 20.67
C SER A 456 0.34 -12.56 19.75
N LYS A 457 -0.17 -12.86 18.54
CA LYS A 457 -0.58 -11.81 17.61
C LYS A 457 -1.77 -11.00 18.11
N ILE A 458 -2.81 -11.67 18.64
CA ILE A 458 -4.00 -11.00 19.19
C ILE A 458 -3.60 -10.07 20.35
N ALA A 459 -2.74 -10.54 21.24
CA ALA A 459 -2.22 -9.73 22.33
C ALA A 459 -1.45 -8.50 21.86
N TYR A 460 -0.53 -8.70 20.91
CA TYR A 460 0.20 -7.58 20.32
C TYR A 460 -0.77 -6.54 19.74
N LEU A 461 -1.85 -6.96 19.09
CA LEU A 461 -2.88 -6.06 18.56
C LEU A 461 -3.61 -5.29 19.66
N GLN A 462 -3.98 -5.94 20.76
CA GLN A 462 -4.62 -5.28 21.91
C GLN A 462 -3.71 -4.21 22.51
N GLN A 463 -2.47 -4.57 22.83
CA GLN A 463 -1.49 -3.63 23.38
C GLN A 463 -1.21 -2.48 22.42
N SER A 464 -1.05 -2.78 21.13
CA SER A 464 -0.84 -1.75 20.10
C SER A 464 -2.05 -0.82 19.96
N HIS A 465 -3.28 -1.33 20.10
CA HIS A 465 -4.49 -0.52 20.10
C HIS A 465 -4.54 0.42 21.32
N HIS A 466 -4.22 -0.07 22.52
CA HIS A 466 -4.15 0.74 23.74
C HIS A 466 -3.16 1.91 23.59
N ILE A 467 -1.93 1.62 23.16
CA ILE A 467 -0.91 2.65 22.94
C ILE A 467 -1.34 3.61 21.82
N GLN A 468 -2.06 3.14 20.79
CA GLN A 468 -2.58 4.01 19.74
C GLN A 468 -3.56 5.06 20.27
N GLN A 469 -4.39 4.72 21.26
CA GLN A 469 -5.28 5.70 21.90
C GLN A 469 -4.48 6.74 22.69
N LEU A 470 -3.44 6.31 23.40
CA LEU A 470 -2.52 7.22 24.09
C LEU A 470 -1.77 8.14 23.11
N GLU A 471 -1.36 7.64 21.94
CA GLU A 471 -0.75 8.46 20.88
C GLU A 471 -1.75 9.50 20.34
N LYS A 472 -3.01 9.09 20.09
CA LYS A 472 -4.07 10.01 19.64
C LYS A 472 -4.28 11.13 20.66
N LEU A 473 -4.25 10.81 21.96
CA LEU A 473 -4.30 11.79 23.04
C LEU A 473 -3.12 12.77 22.99
N ALA A 474 -1.89 12.24 22.94
CA ALA A 474 -0.66 13.05 22.92
C ALA A 474 -0.58 13.99 21.70
N LEU A 475 -1.01 13.52 20.53
CA LEU A 475 -1.00 14.27 19.27
C LEU A 475 -2.29 15.07 19.03
N ARG A 476 -3.27 15.01 19.94
CA ARG A 476 -4.59 15.65 19.80
C ARG A 476 -5.28 15.31 18.49
N ARG A 477 -5.30 14.02 18.15
CA ARG A 477 -5.99 13.48 16.99
C ARG A 477 -7.38 12.97 17.38
N PRO A 478 -8.35 12.94 16.45
CA PRO A 478 -9.70 12.41 16.72
C PRO A 478 -9.67 11.06 17.46
N PRO A 479 -10.48 10.91 18.52
CA PRO A 479 -11.60 11.77 18.93
C PRO A 479 -11.20 13.04 19.73
N TYR A 480 -9.91 13.23 20.01
CA TYR A 480 -9.40 14.41 20.70
C TYR A 480 -9.18 15.58 19.73
N ASP A 481 -9.34 16.80 20.22
CA ASP A 481 -9.17 18.05 19.45
C ASP A 481 -8.17 18.99 20.14
N HIS A 482 -7.69 19.99 19.42
CA HIS A 482 -6.84 21.07 19.90
C HIS A 482 -7.43 21.85 21.09
N ARG A 483 -8.76 21.81 21.28
CA ARG A 483 -9.47 22.38 22.44
C ARG A 483 -9.24 21.60 23.75
N LEU A 484 -8.64 20.41 23.71
CA LEU A 484 -8.34 19.63 24.90
C LEU A 484 -7.35 20.39 25.81
N THR A 485 -7.78 20.69 27.04
CA THR A 485 -6.94 21.39 28.02
C THR A 485 -5.80 20.49 28.51
N LEU A 486 -4.67 21.10 28.91
CA LEU A 486 -3.52 20.36 29.43
C LEU A 486 -3.87 19.56 30.70
N VAL A 487 -4.73 20.09 31.56
CA VAL A 487 -5.23 19.39 32.76
C VAL A 487 -5.94 18.10 32.35
N LYS A 488 -6.89 18.17 31.41
CA LYS A 488 -7.64 17.01 30.96
C LYS A 488 -6.75 16.01 30.22
N MET A 489 -5.78 16.50 29.44
CA MET A 489 -4.79 15.66 28.77
C MET A 489 -3.93 14.86 29.77
N LEU A 490 -3.45 15.50 30.84
CA LEU A 490 -2.68 14.83 31.89
C LEU A 490 -3.55 13.85 32.69
N ALA A 491 -4.78 14.23 33.04
CA ALA A 491 -5.72 13.36 33.73
C ALA A 491 -5.98 12.07 32.96
N LEU A 492 -6.29 12.17 31.66
CA LEU A 492 -6.53 11.02 30.79
C LEU A 492 -5.27 10.14 30.62
N ALA A 493 -4.07 10.74 30.63
CA ALA A 493 -2.82 9.98 30.55
C ALA A 493 -2.51 9.22 31.86
N ILE A 494 -2.84 9.82 33.01
CA ILE A 494 -2.70 9.18 34.32
C ILE A 494 -3.71 8.04 34.46
N GLU A 495 -4.98 8.30 34.14
CA GLU A 495 -6.05 7.30 34.11
C GLU A 495 -5.67 6.10 33.23
N PHE A 496 -5.13 6.37 32.03
CA PHE A 496 -4.64 5.31 31.16
C PHE A 496 -3.58 4.41 31.82
N ILE A 497 -2.60 5.00 32.53
CA ILE A 497 -1.56 4.21 33.19
C ILE A 497 -2.16 3.43 34.36
N GLU A 498 -2.99 4.06 35.18
CA GLU A 498 -3.56 3.43 36.38
C GLU A 498 -4.48 2.26 36.00
N ASP A 499 -5.33 2.43 34.99
CA ASP A 499 -6.24 1.37 34.52
C ASP A 499 -5.51 0.19 33.87
N ASN A 500 -4.35 0.43 33.25
CA ASN A 500 -3.62 -0.55 32.45
C ASN A 500 -2.27 -0.94 33.06
N TYR A 501 -2.00 -0.60 34.33
CA TYR A 501 -0.66 -0.71 34.93
C TYR A 501 -0.07 -2.11 34.80
N GLU A 502 -0.82 -3.12 35.26
CA GLU A 502 -0.45 -4.53 35.17
C GLU A 502 -0.27 -5.02 33.73
N GLU A 503 -1.13 -4.56 32.80
CA GLU A 503 -1.04 -4.93 31.39
C GLU A 503 0.23 -4.36 30.75
N ILE A 504 0.52 -3.07 30.99
CA ILE A 504 1.68 -2.34 30.48
C ILE A 504 2.98 -3.03 30.88
N LEU A 505 3.08 -3.52 32.12
CA LEU A 505 4.25 -4.25 32.61
C LEU A 505 4.55 -5.52 31.81
N HIS A 506 3.58 -6.05 31.07
CA HIS A 506 3.72 -7.24 30.22
C HIS A 506 3.72 -6.92 28.72
N TYR A 507 3.83 -5.64 28.33
CA TYR A 507 3.89 -5.27 26.92
C TYR A 507 5.08 -5.89 26.19
N TYR A 508 4.97 -6.04 24.86
CA TYR A 508 6.15 -6.30 24.03
C TYR A 508 7.15 -5.15 24.19
N ASP A 509 8.44 -5.45 24.13
CA ASP A 509 9.50 -4.48 24.41
C ASP A 509 9.39 -3.18 23.61
N ASP A 510 9.12 -3.30 22.31
CA ASP A 510 8.97 -2.15 21.43
C ASP A 510 7.71 -1.33 21.75
N LEU A 511 6.63 -1.99 22.16
CA LEU A 511 5.39 -1.36 22.59
C LEU A 511 5.55 -0.66 23.95
N PHE A 512 6.26 -1.27 24.89
CA PHE A 512 6.59 -0.66 26.18
C PHE A 512 7.44 0.60 26.00
N ASP A 513 8.52 0.52 25.21
CA ASP A 513 9.38 1.66 24.91
C ASP A 513 8.61 2.82 24.23
N LYS A 514 7.67 2.48 23.33
CA LYS A 514 6.77 3.46 22.70
C LYS A 514 5.83 4.10 23.71
N CYS A 515 5.21 3.31 24.59
CA CYS A 515 4.34 3.80 25.65
C CYS A 515 5.09 4.87 26.48
N LEU A 516 6.28 4.54 26.98
CA LEU A 516 7.12 5.48 27.73
C LEU A 516 7.46 6.73 26.93
N THR A 517 7.80 6.57 25.65
CA THR A 517 8.13 7.70 24.77
C THR A 517 6.94 8.66 24.58
N ILE A 518 5.72 8.13 24.46
CA ILE A 518 4.50 8.94 24.35
C ILE A 518 4.19 9.64 25.67
N LEU A 519 4.35 8.96 26.80
CA LEU A 519 4.22 9.58 28.13
C LEU A 519 5.23 10.72 28.32
N MET A 520 6.48 10.53 27.86
CA MET A 520 7.49 11.59 27.84
C MET A 520 7.07 12.77 26.96
N LEU A 521 6.48 12.52 25.80
CA LEU A 521 6.00 13.56 24.88
C LEU A 521 4.89 14.41 25.54
N ILE A 522 3.95 13.76 26.22
CA ILE A 522 2.88 14.43 26.98
C ILE A 522 3.49 15.31 28.08
N GLY A 523 4.42 14.77 28.87
CA GLY A 523 5.08 15.50 29.95
C GLY A 523 6.02 16.62 29.48
N SER A 524 6.57 16.52 28.27
CA SER A 524 7.52 17.48 27.70
C SER A 524 6.86 18.63 26.92
N ASN A 525 5.54 18.78 27.03
CA ASN A 525 4.80 19.85 26.36
C ASN A 525 5.43 21.22 26.67
N PRO A 526 5.65 22.11 25.67
CA PRO A 526 6.30 23.41 25.89
C PRO A 526 5.71 24.22 27.03
N CYS A 527 4.38 24.19 27.20
CA CYS A 527 3.67 24.91 28.26
C CYS A 527 3.89 24.31 29.66
N LEU A 528 4.36 23.07 29.76
CA LEU A 528 4.64 22.38 31.01
C LEU A 528 6.11 22.49 31.43
N LYS A 529 7.03 22.89 30.54
CA LYS A 529 8.47 22.98 30.83
C LYS A 529 8.79 23.83 32.06
N ASN A 530 8.19 25.02 32.15
CA ASN A 530 8.41 25.93 33.27
C ASN A 530 7.81 25.39 34.57
N ILE A 531 6.75 24.57 34.50
CA ILE A 531 6.12 23.95 35.67
C ILE A 531 6.95 22.75 36.13
N ALA A 532 7.52 21.97 35.21
CA ALA A 532 8.34 20.80 35.49
C ALA A 532 9.61 21.13 36.29
N GLN A 533 10.14 22.34 36.13
CA GLN A 533 11.36 22.82 36.81
C GLN A 533 11.10 23.34 38.24
N LEU A 534 9.84 23.52 38.64
CA LEU A 534 9.52 24.03 39.97
C LEU A 534 9.75 22.96 41.04
N THR A 535 10.53 23.32 42.05
CA THR A 535 10.76 22.52 43.26
C THR A 535 9.56 22.56 44.21
N GLU A 536 8.85 23.69 44.26
CA GLU A 536 7.68 23.90 45.12
C GLU A 536 6.39 24.11 44.33
N ALA A 537 5.26 23.84 44.98
CA ALA A 537 3.94 23.96 44.38
C ALA A 537 3.61 25.44 44.06
N PRO A 538 3.20 25.76 42.81
CA PRO A 538 2.80 27.11 42.45
C PRO A 538 1.62 27.63 43.30
N GLN A 539 1.60 28.91 43.63
CA GLN A 539 0.48 29.53 44.35
C GLN A 539 -0.81 29.61 43.51
N HIS A 540 -0.67 29.80 42.18
CA HIS A 540 -1.82 29.89 41.28
C HIS A 540 -2.51 28.52 41.11
N HIS A 541 -3.80 28.42 41.47
CA HIS A 541 -4.57 27.17 41.50
C HIS A 541 -4.40 26.29 40.24
N TYR A 542 -4.60 26.86 39.05
CA TYR A 542 -4.46 26.11 37.79
C TYR A 542 -3.04 25.54 37.58
N LYS A 543 -1.99 26.32 37.91
CA LYS A 543 -0.60 25.87 37.78
C LYS A 543 -0.28 24.81 38.82
N ARG A 544 -0.85 24.91 40.03
CA ARG A 544 -0.74 23.89 41.08
C ARG A 544 -1.34 22.56 40.65
N THR A 545 -2.54 22.55 40.07
CA THR A 545 -3.17 21.33 39.54
C THR A 545 -2.30 20.67 38.46
N LEU A 546 -1.79 21.47 37.51
CA LEU A 546 -0.87 20.96 36.47
C LEU A 546 0.42 20.40 37.06
N TRP A 547 0.99 21.06 38.08
CA TRP A 547 2.21 20.60 38.75
C TRP A 547 2.01 19.25 39.45
N ILE A 548 0.90 19.10 40.20
CA ILE A 548 0.55 17.85 40.88
C ILE A 548 0.37 16.71 39.87
N MET A 549 -0.42 16.93 38.82
CA MET A 549 -0.67 15.92 37.79
C MET A 549 0.63 15.54 37.05
N LEU A 550 1.47 16.53 36.71
CA LEU A 550 2.74 16.28 36.05
C LEU A 550 3.70 15.46 36.92
N ARG A 551 3.79 15.76 38.23
CA ARG A 551 4.59 14.97 39.17
C ARG A 551 4.05 13.55 39.31
N ARG A 552 2.74 13.36 39.41
CA ARG A 552 2.11 12.03 39.44
C ARG A 552 2.44 11.22 38.18
N LEU A 553 2.34 11.84 37.00
CA LEU A 553 2.69 11.20 35.73
C LEU A 553 4.18 10.79 35.68
N GLN A 554 5.08 11.62 36.19
CA GLN A 554 6.52 11.32 36.26
C GLN A 554 6.81 10.14 37.18
N VAL A 555 6.20 10.12 38.38
CA VAL A 555 6.34 9.04 39.36
C VAL A 555 5.83 7.72 38.78
N LEU A 556 4.60 7.69 38.25
CA LEU A 556 4.03 6.48 37.64
C LEU A 556 4.90 5.92 36.50
N ARG A 557 5.51 6.80 35.71
CA ARG A 557 6.42 6.39 34.63
C ARG A 557 7.71 5.78 35.17
N GLU A 558 8.25 6.32 36.25
CA GLU A 558 9.44 5.79 36.92
C GLU A 558 9.16 4.44 37.59
N ASP A 559 7.99 4.31 38.22
CA ASP A 559 7.50 3.06 38.81
C ASP A 559 7.37 1.98 37.73
N LEU A 560 6.71 2.28 36.61
CA LEU A 560 6.60 1.36 35.46
C LEU A 560 7.98 0.87 34.96
N LEU A 561 8.96 1.78 34.85
CA LEU A 561 10.32 1.44 34.44
C LEU A 561 11.00 0.51 35.46
N HIS A 562 10.89 0.84 36.75
CA HIS A 562 11.47 0.07 37.83
C HIS A 562 10.87 -1.35 37.89
N ASP A 563 9.55 -1.45 37.87
CA ASP A 563 8.83 -2.73 37.95
C ASP A 563 9.05 -3.59 36.70
N ARG A 564 9.09 -2.99 35.50
CA ARG A 564 9.46 -3.71 34.27
C ARG A 564 10.86 -4.31 34.37
N HIS A 565 11.82 -3.58 34.93
CA HIS A 565 13.17 -4.10 35.17
C HIS A 565 13.18 -5.25 36.18
N ARG A 566 12.34 -5.20 37.22
CA ARG A 566 12.19 -6.29 38.19
C ARG A 566 11.60 -7.53 37.53
N ILE A 567 10.53 -7.38 36.75
CA ILE A 567 9.90 -8.49 36.02
C ILE A 567 10.89 -9.15 35.05
N LYS A 568 11.59 -8.36 34.23
CA LYS A 568 12.60 -8.89 33.29
C LYS A 568 13.76 -9.63 33.98
N LYS A 569 14.12 -9.23 35.21
CA LYS A 569 15.14 -9.93 35.99
C LYS A 569 14.61 -11.21 36.64
N ALA A 570 13.30 -11.30 36.87
CA ALA A 570 12.63 -12.41 37.54
C ALA A 570 12.13 -13.51 36.58
N GLU A 571 12.23 -13.34 35.26
CA GLU A 571 11.78 -14.35 34.27
C GLU A 571 12.67 -15.60 34.21
N GLU A 572 12.46 -16.49 35.18
CA GLU A 572 12.34 -17.93 34.95
C GLU A 572 11.21 -18.19 33.92
N GLU A 573 11.45 -19.13 33.01
CA GLU A 573 10.71 -19.52 31.80
C GLU A 573 9.16 -19.36 31.81
N GLY A 574 8.59 -18.63 30.83
CA GLY A 574 7.21 -18.89 30.38
C GLY A 574 6.32 -17.67 30.07
N THR A 575 6.70 -16.89 29.06
CA THR A 575 5.94 -15.87 28.28
C THR A 575 4.40 -15.91 28.35
N PHE A 576 3.80 -14.73 28.57
CA PHE A 576 2.58 -14.12 27.99
C PHE A 576 1.28 -14.94 27.75
N ALA A 577 1.36 -16.21 27.34
CA ALA A 577 0.22 -17.12 27.20
C ALA A 577 -0.59 -17.26 28.51
N ARG A 578 0.05 -17.13 29.68
CA ARG A 578 -0.62 -17.16 30.99
C ARG A 578 -1.62 -16.03 31.20
N LEU A 579 -1.43 -14.87 30.58
CA LEU A 579 -2.29 -13.69 30.78
C LEU A 579 -3.60 -13.80 29.97
N LEU A 580 -3.51 -14.25 28.71
CA LEU A 580 -4.68 -14.59 27.89
C LEU A 580 -5.43 -15.82 28.42
N LEU A 581 -4.72 -16.81 28.98
CA LEU A 581 -5.35 -17.96 29.64
C LEU A 581 -6.07 -17.56 30.93
N ARG A 582 -5.59 -16.52 31.66
CA ARG A 582 -6.26 -15.98 32.85
C ARG A 582 -7.63 -15.37 32.55
N GLU A 583 -7.78 -14.68 31.41
CA GLU A 583 -9.08 -14.16 30.96
C GLU A 583 -10.07 -15.30 30.69
N SER A 584 -9.62 -16.43 30.11
CA SER A 584 -10.48 -17.60 29.84
C SER A 584 -10.96 -18.34 31.10
N SER A 585 -10.24 -18.20 32.23
CA SER A 585 -10.59 -18.80 33.51
C SER A 585 -11.46 -17.92 34.41
N SER A 586 -11.89 -16.75 33.94
CA SER A 586 -12.67 -15.77 34.72
C SER A 586 -14.19 -15.80 34.45
N HIS A 587 -14.71 -16.87 33.82
CA HIS A 587 -16.14 -17.18 33.90
C HIS A 587 -16.41 -18.01 35.16
N PRO A 588 -17.26 -17.57 36.11
CA PRO A 588 -17.63 -18.42 37.23
C PRO A 588 -18.43 -19.60 36.68
N THR A 589 -17.86 -20.80 36.78
CA THR A 589 -18.58 -22.07 36.65
C THR A 589 -19.66 -22.09 37.73
N ALA A 590 -20.90 -21.77 37.35
CA ALA A 590 -22.08 -22.11 38.10
C ALA A 590 -22.26 -23.64 38.05
N ALA A 591 -21.62 -24.35 38.98
CA ALA A 591 -22.02 -25.69 39.45
C ALA A 591 -21.03 -26.19 40.49
N GLN A 592 -21.40 -26.14 41.77
CA GLN A 592 -21.17 -27.19 42.78
C GLN A 592 -21.63 -26.72 44.16
N GLU A 593 -22.90 -26.95 44.48
CA GLU A 593 -23.34 -27.14 45.86
C GLU A 593 -24.23 -28.40 45.90
N ILE A 594 -23.62 -29.55 46.17
CA ILE A 594 -24.30 -30.68 46.80
C ILE A 594 -23.37 -31.30 47.85
N SER A 595 -23.96 -31.48 49.04
CA SER A 595 -23.56 -32.24 50.23
C SER A 595 -22.94 -31.34 51.31
N GLY A 596 -23.57 -31.10 52.47
CA GLY A 596 -24.64 -31.82 53.15
C GLY A 596 -24.14 -32.18 54.54
N GLN A 597 -24.64 -31.53 55.60
CA GLN A 597 -24.46 -32.00 56.97
C GLN A 597 -25.67 -31.63 57.83
N ARG A 598 -26.46 -32.65 58.17
CA ARG A 598 -27.30 -32.66 59.36
C ARG A 598 -26.40 -32.63 60.60
N ILE A 599 -26.61 -31.69 61.51
CA ILE A 599 -26.60 -31.94 62.97
C ILE A 599 -27.65 -31.01 63.63
N LYS A 600 -28.60 -31.68 64.30
CA LYS A 600 -29.71 -31.23 65.16
C LYS A 600 -30.91 -30.56 64.49
#